data_AF-A0A453A8Q6-F1
#
_entry.id   AF-A0A453A8Q6-F1
#
_cell.length_a   1.000
_cell.length_b   1.000
_cell.length_c   1.000
_cell.angle_alpha   90.00
_cell.angle_beta   90.00
_cell.angle_gamma   90.00
#
_symmetry.space_group_name_H-M   'P 1'
#
loop_
_entity.id
_entity.type
_entity.pdbx_description
1 polymer ?
#
loop_
_entity_poly.entity_id
_entity_poly.type
_entity_poly.pdbx_seq_one_letter_code
_entity_poly.pdbx_strand_id
1 'polypeptide(L)'
;RDTPPLVHRRLVRLPPTKRAMSAAPTGAVAGEEIDETTFRAQAEMSEIMVSLPRCPVYLTRQYRGFWIREFVLEGMAAVQASFEPMPTDVFLASCPKSGTTWLKALAFATLNRATHSPSDSDHPLRHHNPHDCVAFLETRPVPETMALPSPRLLATHLPYSLLPRRITECGRVVYVCREPKDAMVSFWIYNNKIAAVLHRQLGLESPSPTFEDAFELFCRGQSSSGPHWRHALEYWEESQRRPGKVLFLKYEDMLQDLIGNAMNRSWVPIFRRRGGGWGGAGDRAALQLQGTQEL
;
A
#
# COMPACT_ATOMS: atom_id res chain seq x y z
N ARG A 1 -31.11 16.53 35.58
CA ARG A 1 -31.78 15.53 34.71
C ARG A 1 -32.13 16.25 33.43
N ASP A 2 -31.89 15.60 32.29
CA ASP A 2 -32.37 15.91 30.93
C ASP A 2 -31.22 16.06 29.92
N THR A 3 -30.80 14.89 29.44
CA THR A 3 -30.02 14.67 28.23
C THR A 3 -30.98 14.70 27.02
N PRO A 4 -30.76 15.52 25.98
CA PRO A 4 -31.49 15.40 24.72
C PRO A 4 -30.85 14.32 23.80
N PRO A 5 -31.57 13.82 22.78
CA PRO A 5 -31.37 12.48 22.23
C PRO A 5 -30.23 12.38 21.20
N LEU A 6 -29.68 11.17 21.10
CA LEU A 6 -28.70 10.75 20.09
C LEU A 6 -29.32 10.79 18.69
N VAL A 7 -28.81 11.69 17.84
CA VAL A 7 -29.11 11.72 16.42
C VAL A 7 -28.25 10.66 15.72
N HIS A 8 -28.88 9.60 15.20
CA HIS A 8 -28.24 8.65 14.29
C HIS A 8 -27.70 9.38 13.06
N ARG A 9 -26.37 9.56 12.98
CA ARG A 9 -25.71 10.01 11.75
C ARG A 9 -25.63 8.84 10.77
N ARG A 10 -26.44 8.89 9.70
CA ARG A 10 -26.27 8.05 8.51
C ARG A 10 -24.86 8.26 7.94
N LEU A 11 -24.13 7.17 7.71
CA LEU A 11 -22.93 7.15 6.87
C LEU A 11 -23.29 7.69 5.49
N VAL A 12 -22.72 8.83 5.13
CA VAL A 12 -22.84 9.41 3.78
C VAL A 12 -21.91 8.60 2.87
N ARG A 13 -22.50 7.78 1.98
CA ARG A 13 -21.78 7.22 0.82
C ARG A 13 -21.32 8.37 -0.08
N LEU A 14 -20.02 8.44 -0.35
CA LEU A 14 -19.47 9.36 -1.35
C LEU A 14 -19.99 8.98 -2.75
N PRO A 15 -20.43 9.95 -3.58
CA PRO A 15 -20.85 9.66 -4.94
C PRO A 15 -19.62 9.43 -5.85
N PRO A 16 -19.72 8.55 -6.86
CA PRO A 16 -18.65 8.37 -7.83
C PRO A 16 -18.50 9.63 -8.70
N THR A 17 -17.26 10.07 -8.90
CA THR A 17 -16.91 11.19 -9.78
C THR A 17 -17.31 10.89 -11.23
N LYS A 18 -18.11 11.78 -11.82
CA LYS A 18 -18.48 11.73 -13.24
C LYS A 18 -17.23 11.74 -14.12
N ARG A 19 -17.01 10.69 -14.91
CA ARG A 19 -16.20 10.74 -16.14
C ARG A 19 -16.99 10.09 -17.28
N ALA A 20 -16.87 10.73 -18.44
CA ALA A 20 -17.79 10.67 -19.58
C ALA A 20 -18.11 9.25 -20.06
N MET A 21 -19.42 9.02 -20.29
CA MET A 21 -19.94 7.85 -20.98
C MET A 21 -19.58 7.94 -22.47
N SER A 22 -18.74 7.01 -22.92
CA SER A 22 -18.67 6.58 -24.31
C SER A 22 -19.14 5.13 -24.33
N ALA A 23 -20.17 4.86 -25.13
CA ALA A 23 -21.01 3.67 -25.09
C ALA A 23 -20.24 2.34 -25.21
N ALA A 24 -20.60 1.38 -24.36
CA ALA A 24 -20.30 -0.04 -24.53
C ALA A 24 -21.61 -0.79 -24.86
N PRO A 25 -21.58 -1.86 -25.69
CA PRO A 25 -22.76 -2.62 -26.02
C PRO A 25 -23.18 -3.51 -24.84
N THR A 26 -24.50 -3.62 -24.70
CA THR A 26 -25.23 -4.43 -23.72
C THR A 26 -24.85 -5.90 -23.79
N GLY A 27 -24.25 -6.40 -22.70
CA GLY A 27 -24.20 -7.81 -22.34
C GLY A 27 -24.48 -7.92 -20.85
N ALA A 28 -25.58 -8.57 -20.48
CA ALA A 28 -26.00 -8.73 -19.09
C ALA A 28 -24.91 -9.44 -18.27
N VAL A 29 -24.49 -8.83 -17.16
CA VAL A 29 -23.64 -9.49 -16.15
C VAL A 29 -24.55 -9.95 -15.02
N ALA A 30 -24.50 -11.25 -14.76
CA ALA A 30 -25.18 -11.94 -13.68
C ALA A 30 -24.81 -11.33 -12.31
N GLY A 31 -25.77 -11.35 -11.38
CA GLY A 31 -25.66 -10.71 -10.07
C GLY A 31 -24.41 -11.12 -9.29
N GLU A 32 -23.68 -10.12 -8.79
CA GLU A 32 -22.59 -10.30 -7.84
C GLU A 32 -23.17 -10.68 -6.47
N GLU A 33 -23.06 -11.95 -6.08
CA GLU A 33 -23.15 -12.31 -4.66
C GLU A 33 -21.97 -11.64 -3.94
N ILE A 34 -22.28 -10.69 -3.06
CA ILE A 34 -21.31 -10.21 -2.08
C ILE A 34 -20.92 -11.44 -1.24
N ASP A 35 -19.64 -11.83 -1.30
CA ASP A 35 -19.12 -12.93 -0.49
C ASP A 35 -19.50 -12.74 0.97
N GLU A 36 -20.40 -13.60 1.46
CA GLU A 36 -21.00 -13.53 2.80
C GLU A 36 -19.90 -13.51 3.89
N THR A 37 -18.78 -14.19 3.62
CA THR A 37 -17.60 -14.24 4.49
C THR A 37 -16.97 -12.86 4.65
N THR A 38 -16.73 -12.17 3.53
CA THR A 38 -16.18 -10.80 3.51
C THR A 38 -17.10 -9.85 4.25
N PHE A 39 -18.40 -9.89 3.95
CA PHE A 39 -19.39 -9.00 4.57
C PHE A 39 -19.43 -9.18 6.09
N ARG A 40 -19.45 -10.44 6.56
CA ARG A 40 -19.44 -10.76 7.99
C ARG A 40 -18.17 -10.25 8.68
N ALA A 41 -16.99 -10.47 8.09
CA ALA A 41 -15.73 -9.99 8.65
C ALA A 41 -15.67 -8.46 8.74
N GLN A 42 -16.21 -7.76 7.75
CA GLN A 42 -16.31 -6.29 7.78
C GLN A 42 -17.25 -5.83 8.89
N ALA A 43 -18.43 -6.44 9.01
CA ALA A 43 -19.41 -6.09 10.06
C ALA A 43 -18.84 -6.30 11.47
N GLU A 44 -18.22 -7.45 11.73
CA GLU A 44 -17.53 -7.73 13.00
C GLU A 44 -16.44 -6.70 13.29
N MET A 45 -15.66 -6.30 12.27
CA MET A 45 -14.66 -5.26 12.43
C MET A 45 -15.28 -3.90 12.76
N SER A 46 -16.38 -3.51 12.10
CA SER A 46 -17.10 -2.27 12.40
C SER A 46 -17.59 -2.24 13.85
N GLU A 47 -18.08 -3.37 14.37
CA GLU A 47 -18.54 -3.50 15.75
C GLU A 47 -17.39 -3.32 16.75
N ILE A 48 -16.28 -4.05 16.59
CA ILE A 48 -15.16 -3.96 17.54
C ILE A 48 -14.45 -2.61 17.45
N MET A 49 -14.39 -2.00 16.27
CA MET A 49 -13.69 -0.72 16.02
C MET A 49 -14.11 0.37 17.00
N VAL A 50 -15.40 0.41 17.37
CA VAL A 50 -15.96 1.42 18.28
C VAL A 50 -15.30 1.35 19.67
N SER A 51 -14.99 0.13 20.14
CA SER A 51 -14.37 -0.15 21.44
C SER A 51 -12.84 0.03 21.48
N LEU A 52 -12.18 0.08 20.33
CA LEU A 52 -10.72 0.20 20.26
C LEU A 52 -10.27 1.61 20.69
N PRO A 53 -9.13 1.74 21.41
CA PRO A 53 -8.54 3.04 21.72
C PRO A 53 -8.35 3.88 20.45
N ARG A 54 -8.70 5.17 20.51
CA ARG A 54 -8.72 6.07 19.35
C ARG A 54 -7.71 7.21 19.50
N CYS A 55 -6.97 7.49 18.44
CA CYS A 55 -6.20 8.71 18.29
C CYS A 55 -6.95 9.59 17.27
N PRO A 56 -7.62 10.67 17.72
CA PRO A 56 -8.46 11.50 16.87
C PRO A 56 -7.65 12.33 15.87
N VAL A 57 -6.40 12.67 16.19
CA VAL A 57 -5.51 13.47 15.33
C VAL A 57 -5.31 12.80 13.97
N TYR A 58 -5.08 11.49 13.94
CA TYR A 58 -4.85 10.75 12.70
C TYR A 58 -6.04 9.89 12.27
N LEU A 59 -7.16 9.96 12.99
CA LEU A 59 -8.33 9.09 12.79
C LEU A 59 -7.92 7.61 12.74
N THR A 60 -7.17 7.19 13.76
CA THR A 60 -6.64 5.82 13.90
C THR A 60 -7.16 5.15 15.15
N ARG A 61 -7.26 3.81 15.09
CA ARG A 61 -7.61 2.94 16.22
C ARG A 61 -6.45 2.01 16.53
N GLN A 62 -6.22 1.74 17.81
CA GLN A 62 -5.22 0.76 18.23
C GLN A 62 -5.79 -0.65 18.09
N TYR A 63 -5.32 -1.39 17.09
CA TYR A 63 -5.69 -2.78 16.83
C TYR A 63 -4.46 -3.67 16.94
N ARG A 64 -4.49 -4.66 17.84
CA ARG A 64 -3.39 -5.62 18.07
C ARG A 64 -2.00 -4.97 18.24
N GLY A 65 -1.96 -3.82 18.91
CA GLY A 65 -0.73 -3.08 19.19
C GLY A 65 -0.24 -2.14 18.08
N PHE A 66 -1.00 -1.98 16.99
CA PHE A 66 -0.73 -1.03 15.91
C PHE A 66 -1.86 -0.01 15.75
N TRP A 67 -1.53 1.19 15.28
CA TRP A 67 -2.47 2.29 15.05
C TRP A 67 -2.91 2.31 13.59
N ILE A 68 -4.07 1.72 13.31
CA ILE A 68 -4.60 1.55 11.95
C ILE A 68 -5.65 2.63 11.67
N ARG A 69 -5.67 3.16 10.44
CA ARG A 69 -6.67 4.17 10.04
C ARG A 69 -8.07 3.56 10.09
N GLU A 70 -9.04 4.32 10.58
CA GLU A 70 -10.43 3.85 10.73
C GLU A 70 -10.99 3.29 9.42
N PHE A 71 -10.76 3.99 8.29
CA PHE A 71 -11.22 3.54 6.97
C PHE A 71 -10.49 2.30 6.42
N VAL A 72 -9.38 1.89 7.03
CA VAL A 72 -8.59 0.72 6.60
C VAL A 72 -9.03 -0.56 7.32
N LEU A 73 -9.61 -0.45 8.52
CA LEU A 73 -9.91 -1.62 9.36
C LEU A 73 -10.84 -2.62 8.67
N GLU A 74 -11.95 -2.15 8.09
CA GLU A 74 -12.89 -3.01 7.38
C GLU A 74 -12.25 -3.66 6.14
N GLY A 75 -11.45 -2.90 5.39
CA GLY A 75 -10.71 -3.44 4.23
C GLY A 75 -9.67 -4.49 4.62
N MET A 76 -8.97 -4.28 5.75
CA MET A 76 -8.08 -5.29 6.34
C MET A 76 -8.84 -6.56 6.71
N ALA A 77 -10.02 -6.44 7.35
CA ALA A 77 -10.85 -7.58 7.72
C ALA A 77 -11.33 -8.37 6.49
N ALA A 78 -11.79 -7.67 5.45
CA ALA A 78 -12.17 -8.28 4.17
C ALA A 78 -11.02 -9.06 3.53
N VAL A 79 -9.83 -8.46 3.49
CA VAL A 79 -8.61 -9.09 2.97
C VAL A 79 -8.21 -10.32 3.79
N GLN A 80 -8.31 -10.25 5.12
CA GLN A 80 -8.02 -11.38 6.01
C GLN A 80 -8.99 -12.54 5.83
N ALA A 81 -10.26 -12.26 5.50
CA ALA A 81 -11.29 -13.26 5.31
C ALA A 81 -11.13 -14.03 3.98
N SER A 82 -10.92 -13.30 2.88
CA SER A 82 -11.20 -13.86 1.55
C SER A 82 -10.13 -13.63 0.49
N PHE A 83 -9.05 -12.89 0.80
CA PHE A 83 -7.99 -12.69 -0.18
C PHE A 83 -7.14 -13.95 -0.36
N GLU A 84 -7.11 -14.48 -1.58
CA GLU A 84 -6.31 -15.65 -1.95
C GLU A 84 -5.05 -15.25 -2.72
N PRO A 85 -3.85 -15.29 -2.09
CA PRO A 85 -2.59 -14.95 -2.75
C PRO A 85 -2.14 -16.05 -3.70
N MET A 86 -1.53 -15.64 -4.80
CA MET A 86 -0.85 -16.52 -5.76
C MET A 86 0.66 -16.52 -5.51
N PRO A 87 1.37 -17.63 -5.79
CA PRO A 87 2.84 -17.67 -5.65
C PRO A 87 3.59 -16.65 -6.50
N THR A 88 2.93 -16.12 -7.54
CA THR A 88 3.43 -15.10 -8.45
C THR A 88 3.20 -13.67 -7.96
N ASP A 89 2.38 -13.47 -6.93
CA ASP A 89 2.10 -12.12 -6.42
C ASP A 89 3.34 -11.48 -5.79
N VAL A 90 3.37 -10.15 -5.90
CA VAL A 90 4.37 -9.30 -5.24
C VAL A 90 3.64 -8.23 -4.42
N PHE A 91 3.94 -8.20 -3.13
CA PHE A 91 3.39 -7.26 -2.16
C PHE A 91 4.44 -6.19 -1.82
N LEU A 92 4.13 -4.94 -2.13
CA LEU A 92 4.95 -3.77 -1.84
C LEU A 92 4.52 -3.19 -0.50
N ALA A 93 5.31 -3.45 0.53
CA ALA A 93 5.02 -3.05 1.90
C ALA A 93 5.87 -1.84 2.31
N SER A 94 5.32 -0.99 3.16
CA SER A 94 6.06 0.11 3.79
C SER A 94 5.23 0.69 4.92
N CYS A 95 5.87 1.29 5.93
CA CYS A 95 5.17 2.32 6.68
C CYS A 95 4.79 3.47 5.73
N PRO A 96 3.66 4.17 5.98
CA PRO A 96 3.36 5.40 5.26
C PRO A 96 4.56 6.34 5.27
N LYS A 97 4.86 6.92 4.10
CA LYS A 97 5.91 7.94 3.89
C LYS A 97 7.36 7.44 3.88
N SER A 98 7.57 6.13 3.80
CA SER A 98 8.90 5.51 3.65
C SER A 98 9.34 5.26 2.20
N GLY A 99 8.68 5.86 1.19
CA GLY A 99 9.08 5.71 -0.22
C GLY A 99 8.15 4.87 -1.10
N THR A 100 6.92 4.58 -0.64
CA THR A 100 5.94 3.73 -1.32
C THR A 100 5.64 4.14 -2.76
N THR A 101 5.51 5.44 -3.04
CA THR A 101 5.24 5.94 -4.40
C THR A 101 6.36 5.57 -5.37
N TRP A 102 7.61 5.69 -4.92
CA TRP A 102 8.77 5.34 -5.73
C TRP A 102 8.88 3.83 -5.90
N LEU A 103 8.67 3.06 -4.82
CA LEU A 103 8.64 1.60 -4.88
C LEU A 103 7.57 1.07 -5.85
N LYS A 104 6.36 1.64 -5.82
CA LYS A 104 5.28 1.32 -6.77
C LYS A 104 5.68 1.57 -8.22
N ALA A 105 6.25 2.74 -8.50
CA ALA A 105 6.70 3.10 -9.85
C ALA A 105 7.76 2.13 -10.37
N LEU A 106 8.79 1.85 -9.56
CA LEU A 106 9.89 0.96 -9.93
C LEU A 106 9.42 -0.47 -10.16
N ALA A 107 8.61 -1.00 -9.24
CA ALA A 107 8.08 -2.35 -9.34
C ALA A 107 7.13 -2.49 -10.55
N PHE A 108 6.27 -1.50 -10.79
CA PHE A 108 5.36 -1.50 -11.94
C PHE A 108 6.12 -1.48 -13.26
N ALA A 109 7.08 -0.56 -13.41
CA ALA A 109 7.91 -0.47 -14.61
C ALA A 109 8.70 -1.76 -14.84
N THR A 110 9.27 -2.35 -13.78
CA THR A 110 10.02 -3.62 -13.87
C THR A 110 9.12 -4.77 -14.34
N LEU A 111 7.95 -4.93 -13.73
CA LEU A 111 7.08 -6.07 -13.97
C LEU A 111 6.36 -6.03 -15.32
N ASN A 112 6.12 -4.82 -15.82
CA ASN A 112 5.39 -4.56 -17.06
C ASN A 112 6.29 -4.12 -18.22
N ARG A 113 7.63 -4.15 -18.07
CA ARG A 113 8.58 -3.70 -19.11
C ARG A 113 8.39 -4.33 -20.49
N ALA A 114 7.84 -5.55 -20.55
CA ALA A 114 7.59 -6.27 -21.79
C ALA A 114 6.32 -5.80 -22.52
N THR A 115 5.34 -5.25 -21.78
CA THR A 115 4.08 -4.73 -22.33
C THR A 115 4.07 -3.21 -22.40
N HIS A 116 4.88 -2.55 -21.57
CA HIS A 116 5.09 -1.11 -21.50
C HIS A 116 6.59 -0.86 -21.39
N SER A 117 7.25 -0.65 -22.52
CA SER A 117 8.67 -0.31 -22.54
C SER A 117 8.89 1.04 -21.84
N PRO A 118 10.00 1.22 -21.08
CA PRO A 118 10.30 2.51 -20.45
C PRO A 118 10.38 3.69 -21.43
N SER A 119 10.67 3.41 -22.70
CA SER A 119 10.74 4.41 -23.77
C SER A 119 9.39 4.73 -24.41
N ASP A 120 8.31 4.01 -24.06
CA ASP A 120 7.00 4.22 -24.65
C ASP A 120 6.41 5.57 -24.17
N SER A 121 5.95 6.38 -25.11
CA SER A 121 5.27 7.65 -24.83
C SER A 121 3.98 7.46 -24.03
N ASP A 122 3.34 6.30 -24.21
CA ASP A 122 2.07 5.94 -23.57
C ASP A 122 2.28 5.08 -22.32
N HIS A 123 3.51 5.01 -21.80
CA HIS A 123 3.79 4.26 -20.58
C HIS A 123 2.89 4.76 -19.43
N PRO A 124 2.16 3.89 -18.69
CA PRO A 124 1.14 4.31 -17.72
C PRO A 124 1.62 5.32 -16.68
N LEU A 125 2.86 5.16 -16.18
CA LEU A 125 3.47 6.07 -15.20
C LEU A 125 3.76 7.50 -15.73
N ARG A 126 3.63 7.77 -17.02
CA ARG A 126 3.74 9.13 -17.59
C ARG A 126 2.42 9.90 -17.48
N HIS A 127 1.30 9.19 -17.37
CA HIS A 127 -0.05 9.75 -17.44
C HIS A 127 -0.86 9.55 -16.15
N HIS A 128 -0.41 8.66 -15.26
CA HIS A 128 -1.10 8.30 -14.02
C HIS A 128 -0.17 8.37 -12.82
N ASN A 129 -0.74 8.58 -11.64
CA ASN A 129 0.04 8.49 -10.41
C ASN A 129 0.42 7.02 -10.15
N PRO A 130 1.61 6.70 -9.61
CA PRO A 130 1.96 5.32 -9.27
C PRO A 130 0.97 4.62 -8.32
N HIS A 131 0.23 5.38 -7.51
CA HIS A 131 -0.85 4.86 -6.67
C HIS A 131 -2.07 4.38 -7.47
N ASP A 132 -2.28 4.90 -8.69
CA ASP A 132 -3.33 4.45 -9.61
C ASP A 132 -2.93 3.15 -10.33
N CYS A 133 -1.62 2.99 -10.60
CA CYS A 133 -1.09 1.80 -11.28
C CYS A 133 -0.96 0.58 -10.34
N VAL A 134 -0.78 0.81 -9.05
CA VAL A 134 -0.62 -0.26 -8.04
C VAL A 134 -1.54 0.03 -6.86
N ALA A 135 -2.66 -0.69 -6.79
CA ALA A 135 -3.65 -0.52 -5.74
C ALA A 135 -3.12 -0.96 -4.36
N PHE A 136 -3.69 -0.39 -3.29
CA PHE A 136 -3.51 -0.91 -1.95
C PHE A 136 -4.49 -2.05 -1.69
N LEU A 137 -3.98 -3.14 -1.12
CA LEU A 137 -4.72 -4.36 -0.82
C LEU A 137 -5.92 -4.07 0.09
N GLU A 138 -5.71 -3.27 1.14
CA GLU A 138 -6.70 -2.94 2.15
C GLU A 138 -7.68 -1.81 1.78
N THR A 139 -7.59 -1.24 0.57
CA THR A 139 -8.46 -0.13 0.14
C THR A 139 -9.30 -0.43 -1.10
N ARG A 140 -9.14 -1.61 -1.69
CA ARG A 140 -9.86 -2.04 -2.89
C ARG A 140 -10.71 -3.26 -2.54
N PRO A 141 -11.91 -3.42 -3.12
CA PRO A 141 -12.69 -4.64 -2.94
C PRO A 141 -11.86 -5.89 -3.29
N VAL A 142 -11.99 -6.93 -2.46
CA VAL A 142 -11.23 -8.17 -2.63
C VAL A 142 -11.48 -8.82 -3.99
N PRO A 143 -12.74 -8.94 -4.50
CA PRO A 143 -13.00 -9.53 -5.82
C PRO A 143 -12.27 -8.79 -6.95
N GLU A 144 -12.32 -7.45 -6.94
CA GLU A 144 -11.63 -6.63 -7.93
C GLU A 144 -10.11 -6.76 -7.88
N THR A 145 -9.56 -6.98 -6.67
CA THR A 145 -8.13 -7.20 -6.47
C THR A 145 -7.73 -8.58 -6.97
N MET A 146 -8.60 -9.58 -6.75
CA MET A 146 -8.36 -10.95 -7.21
C MET A 146 -8.45 -11.10 -8.73
N ALA A 147 -9.27 -10.27 -9.39
CA ALA A 147 -9.43 -10.23 -10.84
C ALA A 147 -8.25 -9.59 -11.61
N LEU A 148 -7.26 -9.00 -10.91
CA LEU A 148 -6.09 -8.40 -11.56
C LEU A 148 -5.23 -9.45 -12.29
N PRO A 149 -4.62 -9.09 -13.43
CA PRO A 149 -3.79 -10.02 -14.19
C PRO A 149 -2.56 -10.46 -13.39
N SER A 150 -2.18 -11.72 -13.58
CA SER A 150 -0.98 -12.29 -12.97
C SER A 150 0.31 -11.95 -13.75
N PRO A 151 1.45 -11.73 -13.08
CA PRO A 151 1.61 -11.59 -11.62
C PRO A 151 0.95 -10.31 -11.08
N ARG A 152 0.20 -10.41 -9.98
CA ARG A 152 -0.43 -9.24 -9.36
C ARG A 152 0.62 -8.45 -8.58
N LEU A 153 0.59 -7.14 -8.76
CA LEU A 153 1.40 -6.20 -7.99
C LEU A 153 0.47 -5.40 -7.09
N LEU A 154 0.63 -5.56 -5.78
CA LEU A 154 -0.24 -4.98 -4.77
C LEU A 154 0.61 -4.27 -3.72
N ALA A 155 0.10 -3.20 -3.13
CA ALA A 155 0.77 -2.51 -2.05
C ALA A 155 0.01 -2.63 -0.74
N THR A 156 0.69 -2.42 0.38
CA THR A 156 0.05 -2.39 1.70
C THR A 156 0.84 -1.54 2.68
N HIS A 157 0.11 -0.91 3.61
CA HIS A 157 0.65 -0.27 4.80
C HIS A 157 0.38 -1.08 6.07
N LEU A 158 -0.08 -2.33 5.95
CA LEU A 158 -0.32 -3.18 7.10
C LEU A 158 1.01 -3.66 7.71
N PRO A 159 1.11 -3.69 9.05
CA PRO A 159 2.15 -4.45 9.74
C PRO A 159 2.17 -5.90 9.27
N TYR A 160 3.34 -6.53 9.27
CA TYR A 160 3.50 -7.87 8.75
C TYR A 160 2.63 -8.88 9.49
N SER A 161 2.51 -8.74 10.82
CA SER A 161 1.67 -9.59 11.67
C SER A 161 0.16 -9.43 11.43
N LEU A 162 -0.26 -8.37 10.71
CA LEU A 162 -1.66 -8.14 10.33
C LEU A 162 -1.96 -8.57 8.88
N LEU A 163 -0.96 -9.00 8.11
CA LEU A 163 -1.21 -9.59 6.80
C LEU A 163 -1.90 -10.95 6.92
N PRO A 164 -2.76 -11.33 5.97
CA PRO A 164 -3.25 -12.70 5.85
C PRO A 164 -2.11 -13.71 5.88
N ARG A 165 -2.25 -14.75 6.70
CA ARG A 165 -1.23 -15.81 6.83
C ARG A 165 -0.84 -16.41 5.48
N ARG A 166 -1.81 -16.57 4.57
CA ARG A 166 -1.57 -17.07 3.21
C ARG A 166 -0.60 -16.17 2.42
N ILE A 167 -0.69 -14.84 2.59
CA ILE A 167 0.24 -13.89 1.93
C ILE A 167 1.64 -14.13 2.46
N THR A 168 1.74 -14.27 3.78
CA THR A 168 3.02 -14.51 4.41
C THR A 168 3.62 -15.83 3.95
N GLU A 169 2.86 -16.89 3.68
CA GLU A 169 3.39 -18.20 3.26
C GLU A 169 3.71 -18.29 1.75
N CYS A 170 2.88 -17.70 0.88
CA CYS A 170 2.95 -17.91 -0.57
C CYS A 170 3.66 -16.77 -1.32
N GLY A 171 3.38 -15.52 -0.92
CA GLY A 171 3.73 -14.32 -1.67
C GLY A 171 5.20 -13.96 -1.62
N ARG A 172 5.58 -12.98 -2.45
CA ARG A 172 6.86 -12.27 -2.35
C ARG A 172 6.61 -10.88 -1.81
N VAL A 173 7.42 -10.42 -0.88
CA VAL A 173 7.28 -9.11 -0.24
C VAL A 173 8.50 -8.27 -0.55
N VAL A 174 8.28 -7.02 -0.94
CA VAL A 174 9.32 -5.99 -0.98
C VAL A 174 8.92 -4.91 0.01
N TYR A 175 9.70 -4.78 1.08
CA TYR A 175 9.50 -3.76 2.09
C TYR A 175 10.48 -2.61 1.86
N VAL A 176 10.01 -1.36 1.92
CA VAL A 176 10.90 -0.19 1.99
C VAL A 176 10.79 0.49 3.36
N CYS A 177 11.94 0.58 4.02
CA CYS A 177 12.14 1.31 5.26
C CYS A 177 12.76 2.68 4.97
N ARG A 178 12.55 3.63 5.85
CA ARG A 178 13.16 4.97 5.78
C ARG A 178 13.62 5.35 7.17
N GLU A 179 14.63 6.20 7.25
CA GLU A 179 15.05 6.82 8.50
C GLU A 179 13.82 7.45 9.21
N PRO A 180 13.59 7.14 10.51
CA PRO A 180 12.34 7.48 11.18
C PRO A 180 12.12 8.98 11.38
N LYS A 181 13.15 9.80 11.57
CA LYS A 181 13.00 11.27 11.71
C LYS A 181 12.52 11.87 10.39
N ASP A 182 13.13 11.44 9.29
CA ASP A 182 12.74 11.82 7.93
C ASP A 182 11.33 11.36 7.57
N ALA A 183 10.98 10.12 7.93
CA ALA A 183 9.64 9.56 7.72
C ALA A 183 8.59 10.35 8.52
N MET A 184 8.90 10.72 9.77
CA MET A 184 8.02 11.51 10.64
C MET A 184 7.74 12.91 10.07
N VAL A 185 8.78 13.63 9.63
CA VAL A 185 8.62 14.96 9.01
C VAL A 185 7.74 14.85 7.75
N SER A 186 8.01 13.87 6.89
CA SER A 186 7.21 13.60 5.68
C SER A 186 5.75 13.24 6.01
N PHE A 187 5.53 12.50 7.10
CA PHE A 187 4.21 12.14 7.61
C PHE A 187 3.43 13.32 8.15
N TRP A 188 4.06 14.20 8.93
CA TRP A 188 3.44 15.41 9.43
C TRP A 188 2.99 16.33 8.27
N ILE A 189 3.88 16.62 7.32
CA ILE A 189 3.55 17.43 6.14
C ILE A 189 2.40 16.81 5.34
N TYR A 190 2.42 15.49 5.15
CA TYR A 190 1.37 14.78 4.43
C TYR A 190 0.02 14.86 5.14
N ASN A 191 -0.03 14.62 6.46
CA ASN A 191 -1.30 14.66 7.19
C ASN A 191 -1.90 16.06 7.23
N ASN A 192 -1.08 17.11 7.35
CA ASN A 192 -1.59 18.49 7.28
C ASN A 192 -2.25 18.78 5.93
N LYS A 193 -1.67 18.28 4.82
CA LYS A 193 -2.30 18.37 3.49
C LYS A 193 -3.62 17.60 3.41
N ILE A 194 -3.67 16.39 3.97
CA ILE A 194 -4.90 15.59 3.99
C ILE A 194 -5.99 16.24 4.85
N ALA A 195 -5.66 16.74 6.03
CA ALA A 195 -6.59 17.46 6.89
C ALA A 195 -7.19 18.68 6.17
N ALA A 196 -6.36 19.46 5.47
CA ALA A 196 -6.82 20.59 4.67
C ALA A 196 -7.77 20.18 3.53
N VAL A 197 -7.49 19.05 2.86
CA VAL A 197 -8.37 18.49 1.82
C VAL A 197 -9.69 18.01 2.40
N LEU A 198 -9.67 17.25 3.50
CA LEU A 198 -10.87 16.74 4.18
C LEU A 198 -11.76 17.89 4.68
N HIS A 199 -11.16 18.92 5.24
CA HIS A 199 -11.88 20.13 5.65
C HIS A 199 -12.54 20.81 4.44
N ARG A 200 -11.79 21.03 3.34
CA ARG A 200 -12.31 21.69 2.14
C ARG A 200 -13.42 20.90 1.44
N GLN A 201 -13.28 19.58 1.34
CA GLN A 201 -14.17 18.75 0.52
C GLN A 201 -15.38 18.22 1.29
N LEU A 202 -15.20 17.93 2.58
CA LEU A 202 -16.20 17.22 3.39
C LEU A 202 -16.65 18.03 4.61
N GLY A 203 -16.10 19.23 4.84
CA GLY A 203 -16.37 20.01 6.05
C GLY A 203 -15.95 19.30 7.33
N LEU A 204 -15.06 18.31 7.23
CA LEU A 204 -14.59 17.53 8.37
C LEU A 204 -13.47 18.30 9.07
N GLU A 205 -13.74 18.77 10.28
CA GLU A 205 -12.71 19.26 11.18
C GLU A 205 -11.82 18.09 11.61
N SER A 206 -10.57 18.11 11.15
CA SER A 206 -9.52 17.20 11.59
C SER A 206 -8.43 18.03 12.25
N PRO A 207 -8.01 17.70 13.48
CA PRO A 207 -6.95 18.44 14.15
C PRO A 207 -5.69 18.37 13.27
N SER A 208 -5.15 19.52 12.89
CA SER A 208 -3.80 19.59 12.31
C SER A 208 -2.84 19.78 13.47
N PRO A 209 -2.09 18.74 13.88
CA PRO A 209 -1.22 18.84 15.04
C PRO A 209 -0.07 19.82 14.75
N THR A 210 0.40 20.50 15.79
CA THR A 210 1.69 21.18 15.74
C THR A 210 2.80 20.16 15.44
N PHE A 211 3.98 20.62 15.06
CA PHE A 211 5.09 19.70 14.82
C PHE A 211 5.47 18.96 16.11
N GLU A 212 5.47 19.66 17.25
CA GLU A 212 5.77 19.14 18.58
C GLU A 212 4.77 18.05 19.00
N ASP A 213 3.46 18.29 18.81
CA ASP A 213 2.42 17.30 19.10
C ASP A 213 2.57 16.07 18.18
N ALA A 214 2.86 16.30 16.90
CA ALA A 214 3.06 15.22 15.94
C ALA A 214 4.30 14.37 16.28
N PHE A 215 5.38 15.02 16.71
CA PHE A 215 6.60 14.38 17.20
C PHE A 215 6.34 13.52 18.43
N GLU A 216 5.65 14.06 19.45
CA GLU A 216 5.27 13.33 20.66
C GLU A 216 4.41 12.10 20.35
N LEU A 217 3.40 12.25 19.48
CA LEU A 217 2.57 11.14 19.03
C LEU A 217 3.39 10.09 18.29
N PHE A 218 4.31 10.50 17.41
CA PHE A 218 5.20 9.59 16.69
C PHE A 218 6.12 8.81 17.63
N CYS A 219 6.74 9.48 18.61
CA CYS A 219 7.58 8.86 19.64
C CYS A 219 6.81 7.88 20.54
N ARG A 220 5.52 8.12 20.80
CA ARG A 220 4.62 7.18 21.48
C ARG A 220 4.10 6.06 20.57
N GLY A 221 4.48 6.07 19.30
CA GLY A 221 4.05 5.10 18.28
C GLY A 221 2.63 5.33 17.75
N GLN A 222 1.97 6.42 18.15
CA GLN A 222 0.58 6.77 17.78
C GLN A 222 0.51 7.48 16.43
N SER A 223 1.01 6.84 15.38
CA SER A 223 0.95 7.32 13.99
C SER A 223 0.29 6.27 13.09
N SER A 224 -0.10 6.61 11.87
CA SER A 224 -0.73 5.62 10.97
C SER A 224 0.23 4.47 10.66
N SER A 225 -0.21 3.24 10.91
CA SER A 225 0.57 2.00 10.90
C SER A 225 1.72 1.95 11.92
N GLY A 226 1.73 2.87 12.89
CA GLY A 226 2.69 2.89 13.98
C GLY A 226 2.41 1.82 15.03
N PRO A 227 3.38 1.46 15.89
CA PRO A 227 4.68 2.11 16.04
C PRO A 227 5.66 1.81 14.89
N HIS A 228 6.33 2.84 14.38
CA HIS A 228 7.16 2.76 13.16
C HIS A 228 8.31 1.74 13.29
N TRP A 229 8.99 1.72 14.44
CA TRP A 229 10.10 0.79 14.70
C TRP A 229 9.62 -0.67 14.74
N ARG A 230 8.47 -0.95 15.35
CA ARG A 230 7.91 -2.30 15.40
C ARG A 230 7.49 -2.75 14.01
N HIS A 231 6.85 -1.87 13.24
CA HIS A 231 6.46 -2.16 11.87
C HIS A 231 7.68 -2.52 11.01
N ALA A 232 8.74 -1.72 11.05
CA ALA A 232 9.98 -2.02 10.33
C ALA A 232 10.65 -3.31 10.84
N LEU A 233 10.68 -3.53 12.16
CA LEU A 233 11.28 -4.71 12.77
C LEU A 233 10.62 -6.01 12.29
N GLU A 234 9.29 -6.08 12.23
CA GLU A 234 8.60 -7.30 11.78
C GLU A 234 9.01 -7.70 10.36
N TYR A 235 9.08 -6.75 9.42
CA TYR A 235 9.52 -7.02 8.06
C TYR A 235 11.02 -7.30 7.96
N TRP A 236 11.84 -6.66 8.80
CA TRP A 236 13.28 -6.90 8.83
C TRP A 236 13.58 -8.32 9.31
N GLU A 237 13.01 -8.74 10.44
CA GLU A 237 13.18 -10.11 10.95
C GLU A 237 12.75 -11.14 9.90
N GLU A 238 11.67 -10.86 9.20
CA GLU A 238 11.18 -11.76 8.16
C GLU A 238 12.11 -11.85 6.94
N SER A 239 12.72 -10.73 6.55
CA SER A 239 13.77 -10.73 5.53
C SER A 239 14.96 -11.61 5.91
N GLN A 240 15.28 -11.69 7.21
CA GLN A 240 16.35 -12.57 7.71
C GLN A 240 15.92 -14.04 7.69
N ARG A 241 14.66 -14.34 8.07
CA ARG A 241 14.12 -15.71 8.06
C ARG A 241 13.96 -16.25 6.64
N ARG A 242 13.54 -15.41 5.69
CA ARG A 242 13.15 -15.83 4.33
C ARG A 242 13.65 -14.87 3.25
N PRO A 243 14.98 -14.75 3.08
CA PRO A 243 15.60 -13.79 2.16
C PRO A 243 15.24 -14.00 0.68
N GLY A 244 14.77 -15.20 0.30
CA GLY A 244 14.26 -15.47 -1.06
C GLY A 244 12.80 -15.05 -1.30
N LYS A 245 12.09 -14.63 -0.24
CA LYS A 245 10.67 -14.25 -0.29
C LYS A 245 10.43 -12.82 0.19
N VAL A 246 11.25 -12.31 1.10
CA VAL A 246 11.11 -10.95 1.65
C VAL A 246 12.39 -10.16 1.41
N LEU A 247 12.30 -9.11 0.60
CA LEU A 247 13.37 -8.14 0.37
C LEU A 247 13.12 -6.90 1.21
N PHE A 248 14.11 -6.53 2.02
CA PHE A 248 14.09 -5.33 2.83
C PHE A 248 15.01 -4.28 2.22
N LEU A 249 14.43 -3.15 1.81
CA LEU A 249 15.11 -2.01 1.22
C LEU A 249 15.17 -0.85 2.20
N LYS A 250 16.20 -0.02 2.08
CA LYS A 250 16.29 1.28 2.74
C LYS A 250 16.15 2.37 1.69
N TYR A 251 15.31 3.35 1.97
CA TYR A 251 15.03 4.48 1.09
C TYR A 251 16.30 5.28 0.79
N GLU A 252 17.17 5.45 1.79
CA GLU A 252 18.43 6.17 1.69
C GLU A 252 19.40 5.47 0.73
N ASP A 253 19.47 4.13 0.81
CA ASP A 253 20.32 3.34 -0.08
C ASP A 253 19.80 3.41 -1.52
N MET A 254 18.47 3.41 -1.70
CA MET A 254 17.83 3.60 -3.01
C MET A 254 18.17 4.97 -3.61
N LEU A 255 18.21 6.03 -2.79
CA LEU A 255 18.56 7.39 -3.22
C LEU A 255 20.02 7.50 -3.65
N GLN A 256 20.94 6.85 -2.93
CA GLN A 256 22.38 6.94 -3.21
C GLN A 256 22.77 6.19 -4.48
N ASP A 257 22.33 4.94 -4.62
CA ASP A 257 22.57 4.13 -5.80
C ASP A 257 21.43 3.14 -5.99
N LEU A 258 20.46 3.52 -6.82
CA LEU A 258 19.30 2.70 -7.09
C LEU A 258 19.68 1.35 -7.74
N ILE A 259 20.67 1.34 -8.64
CA ILE A 259 21.02 0.14 -9.40
C ILE A 259 21.81 -0.82 -8.50
N GLY A 260 22.84 -0.34 -7.82
CA GLY A 260 23.68 -1.15 -6.94
C GLY A 260 22.98 -1.58 -5.66
N ASN A 261 22.17 -0.70 -5.05
CA ASN A 261 21.59 -0.97 -3.73
C ASN A 261 20.17 -1.54 -3.78
N ALA A 262 19.38 -1.24 -4.82
CA ALA A 262 17.96 -1.61 -4.87
C ALA A 262 17.59 -2.59 -5.98
N MET A 263 18.25 -2.52 -7.15
CA MET A 263 17.94 -3.37 -8.32
C MET A 263 18.91 -4.54 -8.54
N ASN A 264 19.70 -4.89 -7.52
CA ASN A 264 20.72 -5.94 -7.59
C ASN A 264 20.16 -7.38 -7.60
N ARG A 265 21.02 -8.36 -7.31
CA ARG A 265 20.74 -9.82 -7.34
C ARG A 265 19.49 -10.25 -6.58
N SER A 266 18.97 -9.48 -5.63
CA SER A 266 17.77 -9.84 -4.85
C SER A 266 16.46 -9.29 -5.43
N TRP A 267 16.51 -8.18 -6.20
CA TRP A 267 15.33 -7.60 -6.87
C TRP A 267 14.88 -8.46 -8.05
N VAL A 268 15.82 -8.86 -8.91
CA VAL A 268 15.50 -9.61 -10.14
C VAL A 268 14.78 -10.94 -9.85
N PRO A 269 15.20 -11.78 -8.88
CA PRO A 269 14.47 -13.01 -8.53
C PRO A 269 13.04 -12.76 -8.04
N ILE A 270 12.80 -11.64 -7.33
CA ILE A 270 11.46 -11.28 -6.86
C ILE A 270 10.53 -10.93 -8.03
N PHE A 271 11.04 -10.31 -9.09
CA PHE A 271 10.23 -9.94 -10.25
C PHE A 271 10.31 -10.92 -11.42
N ARG A 272 11.11 -12.00 -11.30
CA ARG A 272 11.22 -13.03 -12.33
C ARG A 272 9.91 -13.81 -12.43
N ARG A 273 9.36 -13.93 -13.65
CA ARG A 273 8.30 -14.88 -13.97
C ARG A 273 8.93 -16.28 -14.10
N ARG A 274 8.41 -17.30 -13.42
CA ARG A 274 8.82 -18.69 -13.69
C ARG A 274 8.46 -19.00 -15.16
N GLY A 275 9.44 -19.43 -15.95
CA GLY A 275 9.25 -19.81 -17.37
C GLY A 275 9.63 -18.76 -18.43
N GLY A 276 9.97 -17.52 -18.04
CA GLY A 276 10.48 -16.50 -18.96
C GLY A 276 11.99 -16.29 -18.74
N GLY A 277 12.82 -16.77 -19.66
CA GLY A 277 14.27 -16.59 -19.58
C GLY A 277 14.67 -15.11 -19.64
N TRP A 278 15.18 -14.58 -18.53
CA TRP A 278 16.18 -13.51 -18.60
C TRP A 278 17.49 -14.13 -19.09
N GLY A 279 18.00 -13.68 -20.24
CA GLY A 279 19.21 -14.24 -20.85
C GLY A 279 19.35 -14.11 -22.38
N GLY A 280 18.40 -13.49 -23.08
CA GLY A 280 18.60 -13.10 -24.48
C GLY A 280 19.62 -11.97 -24.61
N ALA A 281 20.43 -11.98 -25.65
CA ALA A 281 21.57 -11.09 -25.87
C ALA A 281 21.26 -9.57 -25.78
N GLY A 282 19.99 -9.16 -25.89
CA GLY A 282 19.56 -7.77 -25.74
C GLY A 282 19.48 -7.25 -24.29
N ASP A 283 19.26 -8.11 -23.28
CA ASP A 283 19.06 -7.70 -21.89
C ASP A 283 20.38 -7.36 -21.15
N ARG A 284 21.53 -7.81 -21.67
CA ARG A 284 22.86 -7.43 -21.14
C ARG A 284 23.35 -6.08 -21.66
N ALA A 285 22.92 -5.68 -22.87
CA ALA A 285 23.33 -4.42 -23.47
C ALA A 285 22.75 -3.21 -22.73
N ALA A 286 21.51 -3.29 -22.22
CA ALA A 286 20.85 -2.17 -21.55
C ALA A 286 21.48 -1.77 -20.20
N LEU A 287 22.18 -2.68 -19.51
CA LEU A 287 22.87 -2.40 -18.24
C LEU A 287 24.34 -2.02 -18.43
N GLN A 288 24.95 -2.32 -19.58
CA GLN A 288 26.34 -1.93 -19.89
C GLN A 288 26.46 -0.59 -20.63
N LEU A 289 25.41 -0.17 -21.35
CA LEU A 289 25.45 1.03 -22.21
C LEU A 289 25.41 2.38 -21.46
N GLN A 290 25.27 2.41 -20.13
CA GLN A 290 25.40 3.65 -19.33
C GLN A 290 26.75 3.78 -18.62
N GLY A 291 27.65 2.79 -18.71
CA GLY A 291 28.96 2.81 -18.05
C GLY A 291 30.14 3.26 -18.92
N THR A 292 29.91 3.76 -20.15
CA THR A 292 31.00 4.07 -21.10
C THR A 292 30.83 5.39 -21.88
N GLN A 293 30.12 6.38 -21.31
CA GLN A 293 30.20 7.77 -21.80
C GLN A 293 30.62 8.72 -20.69
N GLU A 294 31.85 8.53 -20.18
CA GLU A 294 32.69 9.62 -19.71
C GLU A 294 34.10 9.38 -20.26
N LEU A 295 34.43 10.15 -21.30
CA LEU A 295 35.78 10.58 -21.68
C LEU A 295 35.70 12.09 -21.85
#